data_AF-A0A2V3JB75-F1
#
_entry.id   AF-A0A2V3JB75-F1
#
_cell.length_a   1.000
_cell.length_b   1.000
_cell.length_c   1.000
_cell.angle_alpha   90.00
_cell.angle_beta   90.00
_cell.angle_gamma   90.00
#
_symmetry.space_group_name_H-M   'P 1'
#
loop_
_entity.id
_entity.type
_entity.pdbx_description
1 polymer ?
#
loop_
_entity_poly.entity_id
_entity_poly.type
_entity_poly.pdbx_seq_one_letter_code
_entity_poly.pdbx_strand_id
1 'polypeptide(L)'
;MKLPAEIKDNIKDFAYITRRKLRDEDGEVKGEVFLWRKKGEEAFNYWLKCPYCGTEEESSVTLRRRPYRLKCSNCGKSILIEKLVPK
;
A
#
# COMPACT_ATOMS: atom_id res chain seq x y z
N MET A 1 -6.76 9.67 8.31
CA MET A 1 -5.35 9.97 8.00
C MET A 1 -5.29 10.94 6.84
N LYS A 2 -4.55 12.06 7.00
CA LYS A 2 -4.28 13.00 5.92
C LYS A 2 -3.39 12.27 4.91
N LEU A 3 -3.76 12.26 3.62
CA LEU A 3 -2.77 12.06 2.56
C LEU A 3 -1.58 12.98 2.89
N PRO A 4 -0.31 12.52 2.79
CA PRO A 4 0.81 13.44 2.87
C PRO A 4 0.48 14.63 1.96
N ALA A 5 0.46 15.84 2.53
CA ALA A 5 -0.02 17.02 1.81
C ALA A 5 0.70 17.19 0.46
N GLU A 6 1.95 16.71 0.39
CA GLU A 6 2.80 16.61 -0.79
C GLU A 6 2.17 15.89 -1.99
N ILE A 7 1.26 14.94 -1.78
CA ILE A 7 0.63 14.21 -2.90
C ILE A 7 -0.42 15.08 -3.60
N LYS A 8 -1.11 15.97 -2.87
CA LYS A 8 -2.12 16.85 -3.49
C LYS A 8 -1.50 17.89 -4.41
N ASP A 9 -0.36 18.45 -4.02
CA ASP A 9 0.35 19.47 -4.81
C ASP A 9 1.12 18.86 -6.01
N ASN A 10 1.59 17.61 -5.88
CA ASN A 10 2.43 16.95 -6.90
C ASN A 10 1.81 15.69 -7.55
N ILE A 11 0.47 15.59 -7.65
CA ILE A 11 -0.22 14.46 -8.33
C ILE A 11 0.37 14.15 -9.72
N LYS A 12 0.87 15.18 -10.43
CA LYS A 12 1.48 15.04 -11.76
C LYS A 12 2.78 14.22 -11.76
N ASP A 13 3.47 14.11 -10.64
CA ASP A 13 4.72 13.36 -10.51
C ASP A 13 4.48 11.88 -10.21
N PHE A 14 3.25 11.50 -9.88
CA PHE A 14 2.91 10.11 -9.59
C PHE A 14 2.30 9.42 -10.83
N ALA A 15 2.88 8.27 -11.19
CA ALA A 15 2.34 7.39 -12.23
C ALA A 15 1.21 6.50 -11.70
N TYR A 16 1.17 6.29 -10.38
CA TYR A 16 0.18 5.45 -9.73
C TYR A 16 -0.04 5.92 -8.29
N ILE A 17 -1.29 6.03 -7.86
CA ILE A 17 -1.67 6.26 -6.46
C ILE A 17 -2.92 5.43 -6.18
N THR A 18 -2.94 4.68 -5.09
CA THR A 18 -4.13 3.98 -4.63
C THR A 18 -4.16 3.93 -3.11
N ARG A 19 -5.37 3.96 -2.56
CA ARG A 19 -5.65 3.73 -1.15
C ARG A 19 -6.63 2.58 -1.04
N ARG A 20 -6.32 1.57 -0.23
CA ARG A 20 -7.17 0.41 -0.03
C ARG A 20 -7.26 0.06 1.43
N LYS A 21 -8.45 -0.36 1.84
CA LYS A 21 -8.66 -0.93 3.16
C LYS A 21 -8.32 -2.42 3.11
N LEU A 22 -7.67 -2.94 4.14
CA LEU A 22 -7.28 -4.33 4.25
C LEU A 22 -8.14 -5.01 5.31
N ARG A 23 -8.56 -6.23 5.01
CA ARG A 23 -9.29 -7.09 5.94
C ARG A 23 -8.34 -8.01 6.68
N ASP A 24 -8.66 -8.31 7.92
CA ASP A 24 -8.00 -9.37 8.69
C ASP A 24 -8.60 -10.75 8.37
N GLU A 25 -8.25 -11.77 9.16
CA GLU A 25 -8.72 -13.15 8.98
C GLU A 25 -10.23 -13.28 9.26
N ASP A 26 -10.76 -12.41 10.11
CA ASP A 26 -12.18 -12.36 10.49
C ASP A 26 -13.02 -11.59 9.45
N GLY A 27 -12.38 -11.04 8.42
CA GLY A 27 -13.02 -10.20 7.41
C GLY A 27 -13.29 -8.77 7.86
N GLU A 28 -12.82 -8.40 9.06
CA GLU A 28 -12.96 -7.06 9.60
C GLU A 28 -11.94 -6.11 8.98
N VAL A 29 -12.39 -4.90 8.69
CA VAL A 29 -11.55 -3.88 8.07
C VAL A 29 -10.69 -3.19 9.13
N LYS A 30 -9.59 -3.85 9.51
CA LYS A 30 -8.64 -3.35 10.52
C LYS A 30 -7.42 -2.66 9.93
N GLY A 31 -7.06 -2.99 8.69
CA GLY A 31 -5.86 -2.48 8.04
C GLY A 31 -6.14 -1.47 6.93
N GLU A 32 -5.08 -0.82 6.49
CA GLU A 32 -5.10 0.12 5.38
C GLU A 32 -3.76 0.07 4.66
N VAL A 33 -3.79 0.17 3.34
CA VAL A 33 -2.58 0.31 2.55
C VAL A 33 -2.75 1.46 1.59
N PHE A 34 -1.72 2.29 1.54
CA PHE A 34 -1.60 3.39 0.62
C PHE A 34 -0.38 3.12 -0.24
N LEU A 35 -0.56 2.94 -1.55
CA LEU A 35 0.53 2.68 -2.49
C LEU A 35 0.63 3.83 -3.47
N TRP A 36 1.84 4.26 -3.75
CA TRP A 36 2.12 5.24 -4.78
C TRP A 36 3.43 4.95 -5.50
N ARG A 37 3.52 5.34 -6.76
CA ARG A 37 4.72 5.20 -7.59
C ARG A 37 4.94 6.49 -8.35
N LYS A 38 6.13 7.06 -8.27
CA LYS A 38 6.51 8.24 -9.04
C LYS A 38 6.78 7.87 -10.50
N LYS A 39 6.63 8.83 -11.41
CA LYS A 39 7.01 8.65 -12.82
C LYS A 39 8.51 8.42 -12.90
N GLY A 40 8.93 7.40 -13.64
CA GLY A 40 10.34 7.00 -13.76
C GLY A 40 10.84 6.07 -12.65
N GLU A 41 10.07 5.85 -11.58
CA GLU A 41 10.42 4.84 -10.57
C GLU A 41 9.83 3.46 -10.92
N GLU A 42 10.63 2.41 -10.74
CA GLU A 42 10.14 1.03 -10.85
C GLU A 42 9.44 0.55 -9.57
N ALA A 43 9.90 1.01 -8.41
CA ALA A 43 9.39 0.60 -7.11
C ALA A 43 8.12 1.37 -6.71
N PHE A 44 7.20 0.70 -6.05
CA PHE A 44 6.05 1.31 -5.39
C PHE A 44 6.44 1.65 -3.96
N ASN A 45 6.27 2.90 -3.58
CA ASN A 45 6.26 3.29 -2.18
C ASN A 45 4.91 2.89 -1.58
N TYR A 46 4.94 2.45 -0.34
CA TYR A 46 3.74 2.06 0.37
C TYR A 46 3.80 2.47 1.83
N TRP A 47 2.64 2.86 2.33
CA TRP A 47 2.36 2.99 3.73
C TRP A 47 1.33 1.92 4.07
N LEU A 48 1.67 1.04 5.01
CA LEU A 48 0.88 -0.11 5.38
C LEU A 48 0.54 -0.02 6.87
N LYS A 49 -0.75 0.03 7.17
CA LYS A 49 -1.31 -0.36 8.45
C LYS A 49 -1.68 -1.84 8.39
N CYS A 50 -0.90 -2.66 9.08
CA CYS A 50 -1.08 -4.10 9.11
C CYS A 50 -2.45 -4.45 9.72
N PRO A 51 -3.32 -5.20 9.01
CA PRO A 51 -4.63 -5.59 9.53
C PRO A 51 -4.54 -6.56 10.71
N TYR A 52 -3.39 -7.22 10.90
CA TYR A 52 -3.21 -8.24 11.91
C TYR A 52 -2.65 -7.71 13.23
N CYS A 53 -1.56 -6.92 13.17
CA CYS A 53 -0.91 -6.39 14.37
C CYS A 53 -1.17 -4.89 14.60
N GLY A 54 -1.85 -4.21 13.68
CA GLY A 54 -2.15 -2.78 13.76
C GLY A 54 -0.95 -1.86 13.55
N THR A 55 0.26 -2.40 13.38
CA THR A 55 1.48 -1.62 13.15
C THR A 55 1.42 -0.88 11.83
N GLU A 56 1.83 0.37 11.88
CA GLU A 56 1.96 1.25 10.72
C GLU A 56 3.43 1.25 10.28
N GLU A 57 3.69 0.92 9.02
CA GLU A 57 5.02 0.91 8.43
C GLU A 57 5.02 1.61 7.08
N GLU A 58 6.13 2.26 6.74
CA GLU A 58 6.36 2.86 5.43
C GLU A 58 7.59 2.25 4.80
N SER A 59 7.46 1.78 3.56
CA SER A 59 8.59 1.22 2.83
C SER A 59 8.34 1.25 1.32
N SER A 60 9.24 0.64 0.55
CA SER A 60 9.12 0.50 -0.90
C SER A 60 9.19 -0.97 -1.31
N VAL A 61 8.42 -1.33 -2.34
CA VAL A 61 8.35 -2.70 -2.88
C VAL A 61 8.33 -2.67 -4.39
N THR A 62 9.02 -3.61 -5.02
CA THR A 62 8.94 -3.80 -6.48
C THR A 62 7.92 -4.89 -6.80
N LEU A 63 6.70 -4.47 -7.15
CA LEU A 63 5.59 -5.38 -7.48
C LEU A 63 5.65 -5.87 -8.93
N ARG A 64 6.50 -6.87 -9.22
CA ARG A 64 6.72 -7.38 -10.58
C ARG A 64 5.64 -8.37 -11.08
N ARG A 65 5.14 -9.26 -10.22
CA ARG A 65 4.17 -10.30 -10.59
C ARG A 65 2.99 -10.34 -9.63
N ARG A 66 1.79 -10.61 -10.18
CA ARG A 66 0.57 -10.86 -9.41
C ARG A 66 0.57 -12.30 -8.87
N PRO A 67 0.00 -12.58 -7.68
CA PRO A 67 -0.69 -11.66 -6.78
C PRO A 67 0.26 -10.71 -6.06
N TYR A 68 -0.14 -9.44 -5.92
CA TYR A 68 0.65 -8.45 -5.18
C TYR A 68 0.53 -8.70 -3.68
N ARG A 69 1.67 -8.93 -3.02
CA ARG A 69 1.73 -9.17 -1.58
C ARG A 69 2.69 -8.19 -0.94
N LEU A 70 2.29 -7.65 0.21
CA LEU A 70 3.18 -6.96 1.13
C LEU A 70 3.45 -7.85 2.32
N LYS A 71 4.71 -7.91 2.76
CA LYS A 71 5.05 -8.59 4.01
C LYS A 71 5.13 -7.54 5.09
N CYS A 72 4.39 -7.73 6.18
CA CYS A 72 4.54 -6.85 7.33
C CYS A 72 5.88 -7.11 8.01
N SER A 73 6.67 -6.07 8.23
CA SER A 73 7.99 -6.20 8.85
C SER A 73 7.90 -6.57 10.33
N ASN A 74 6.79 -6.23 10.99
CA ASN A 74 6.59 -6.51 12.41
C ASN A 74 6.11 -7.94 12.69
N CYS A 75 5.02 -8.38 12.05
CA CYS A 75 4.45 -9.71 12.31
C CYS A 75 4.80 -10.77 11.26
N GLY A 76 5.48 -10.39 10.18
CA GLY A 76 5.87 -11.30 9.10
C GLY A 76 4.72 -11.80 8.22
N LYS A 77 3.46 -11.45 8.52
CA LYS A 77 2.30 -11.89 7.75
C LYS A 77 2.30 -11.28 6.35
N SER A 78 1.92 -12.10 5.38
CA SER A 78 1.75 -11.69 3.98
C SER A 78 0.34 -11.18 3.73
N ILE A 79 0.25 -9.92 3.34
CA ILE A 79 -0.99 -9.20 3.09
C ILE A 79 -1.22 -9.15 1.60
N LEU A 80 -2.34 -9.71 1.15
CA LEU A 80 -2.74 -9.66 -0.25
C LEU A 80 -3.32 -8.29 -0.58
N ILE A 81 -2.74 -7.61 -1.58
CA ILE A 81 -3.36 -6.44 -2.18
C ILE A 81 -4.22 -6.91 -3.35
N GLU A 82 -5.52 -6.97 -3.12
CA GLU A 82 -6.46 -7.32 -4.18
C GLU A 82 -6.37 -6.29 -5.32
N LYS A 83 -6.05 -6.77 -6.53
CA LYS A 83 -6.23 -6.09 -7.83
C LYS A 83 -5.82 -4.60 -7.88
N LEU A 84 -4.56 -4.29 -8.20
CA LEU A 84 -4.12 -2.95 -8.63
C LEU A 84 -4.60 -2.62 -10.06
N VAL A 85 -5.88 -2.82 -10.39
CA VAL A 85 -6.40 -2.41 -11.71
C VAL A 85 -6.64 -0.89 -11.66
N PRO A 86 -6.13 -0.12 -12.63
CA PRO A 86 -6.62 1.24 -12.84
C PRO A 86 -8.13 1.17 -13.10
N LYS A 87 -8.90 2.01 -12.41
CA LYS A 87 -10.34 2.14 -12.62
C LYS A 87 -10.60 3.17 -13.71
#